data_AF-A0A353EYZ2-F1
#
_entry.id   AF-A0A353EYZ2-F1
#
_cell.length_a   1.000
_cell.length_b   1.000
_cell.length_c   1.000
_cell.angle_alpha   90.00
_cell.angle_beta   90.00
_cell.angle_gamma   90.00
#
_symmetry.space_group_name_H-M   'P 1'
#
loop_
_entity.id
_entity.type
_entity.pdbx_description
1 polymer ?
#
loop_
_entity_poly.entity_id
_entity_poly.type
_entity_poly.pdbx_seq_one_letter_code
_entity_poly.pdbx_strand_id
1 'polypeptide(L)'
;MKKLQIFTLVLCMTLTLFAFVNSYRMTPLIQVSPDYAVQRFHEKTGKPILSELPPEEQHAYLIEAGVDMSGQFTWENSQDLILDTIQWTESDPIITGLTYNNPGTVTFCTEVRNAVNRYYGREQYLSALSKDALVRVLTEYGVEFPKEDTDEYATCALATVLFTEMYGTFYPMRNSQMNDFEKQVYAAATAYYKNRPTATEALRYFRQKVKAHSYIYS
;
A
#
# COMPACT_ATOMS: atom_id res chain seq x y z
N MET A 1 -57.05 -9.29 -7.29
CA MET A 1 -56.16 -8.84 -8.39
C MET A 1 -55.15 -7.76 -7.99
N LYS A 2 -55.48 -6.79 -7.13
CA LYS A 2 -54.53 -5.73 -6.68
C LYS A 2 -53.25 -6.25 -5.98
N LYS A 3 -53.33 -7.33 -5.19
CA LYS A 3 -52.16 -7.91 -4.49
C LYS A 3 -51.12 -8.53 -5.44
N LEU A 4 -51.57 -9.07 -6.58
CA LEU A 4 -50.67 -9.68 -7.58
C LEU A 4 -49.88 -8.58 -8.31
N GLN A 5 -50.53 -7.46 -8.64
CA GLN A 5 -49.89 -6.31 -9.30
C GLN A 5 -48.82 -5.65 -8.43
N ILE A 6 -49.04 -5.54 -7.11
CA ILE A 6 -48.03 -5.02 -6.17
C ILE A 6 -46.82 -5.96 -6.10
N PHE A 7 -47.05 -7.28 -6.09
CA PHE A 7 -45.96 -8.25 -6.03
C PHE A 7 -45.09 -8.21 -7.29
N THR A 8 -45.71 -8.10 -8.48
CA THR A 8 -44.97 -7.95 -9.74
C THR A 8 -44.19 -6.64 -9.79
N LEU A 9 -44.75 -5.55 -9.26
CA LEU A 9 -44.11 -4.22 -9.27
C LEU A 9 -42.90 -4.19 -8.31
N VAL A 10 -43.02 -4.80 -7.12
CA VAL A 10 -41.91 -4.95 -6.18
C VAL A 10 -40.81 -5.83 -6.77
N LEU A 11 -41.17 -6.93 -7.46
CA LEU A 11 -40.21 -7.82 -8.10
C LEU A 11 -39.46 -7.14 -9.27
N CYS A 12 -40.14 -6.33 -10.08
CA CYS A 12 -39.51 -5.60 -11.17
C CYS A 12 -38.51 -4.54 -10.66
N MET A 13 -38.82 -3.88 -9.54
CA MET A 13 -37.93 -2.90 -8.92
C MET A 13 -36.74 -3.55 -8.20
N THR A 14 -36.95 -4.67 -7.51
CA THR A 14 -35.84 -5.38 -6.83
C THR A 14 -34.89 -6.01 -7.84
N LEU A 15 -35.38 -6.50 -8.98
CA LEU A 15 -34.53 -7.04 -10.05
C LEU A 15 -33.65 -5.98 -10.70
N THR A 16 -34.18 -4.77 -10.96
CA THR A 16 -33.36 -3.67 -11.47
C THR A 16 -32.36 -3.17 -10.42
N LEU A 17 -32.75 -3.12 -9.14
CA LEU A 17 -31.81 -2.82 -8.06
C LEU A 17 -30.70 -3.88 -7.96
N PHE A 18 -31.04 -5.17 -8.07
CA PHE A 18 -30.06 -6.26 -8.07
C PHE A 18 -29.13 -6.19 -9.28
N ALA A 19 -29.67 -5.88 -10.46
CA ALA A 19 -28.87 -5.70 -11.68
C ALA A 19 -27.95 -4.48 -11.59
N PHE A 20 -28.40 -3.38 -10.97
CA PHE A 20 -27.60 -2.17 -10.78
C PHE A 20 -26.51 -2.34 -9.69
N VAL A 21 -26.81 -3.07 -8.62
CA VAL A 21 -25.84 -3.44 -7.58
C VAL A 21 -24.80 -4.43 -8.12
N ASN A 22 -25.22 -5.38 -8.98
CA ASN A 22 -24.30 -6.32 -9.62
C ASN A 22 -23.49 -5.69 -10.75
N SER A 23 -24.01 -4.71 -11.50
CA SER A 23 -23.23 -4.01 -12.52
C SER A 23 -22.09 -3.18 -11.92
N TYR A 24 -22.26 -2.61 -10.73
CA TYR A 24 -21.16 -1.98 -9.99
C TYR A 24 -20.09 -3.00 -9.54
N ARG A 25 -20.49 -4.22 -9.18
CA ARG A 25 -19.55 -5.33 -8.90
C ARG A 25 -18.87 -5.89 -10.16
N MET A 26 -19.49 -5.69 -11.32
CA MET A 26 -18.95 -6.03 -12.65
C MET A 26 -18.39 -4.82 -13.39
N THR A 27 -17.85 -3.82 -12.66
CA THR A 27 -16.83 -3.00 -13.31
C THR A 27 -15.69 -3.97 -13.60
N PRO A 28 -15.31 -4.24 -14.87
CA PRO A 28 -14.13 -5.04 -15.12
C PRO A 28 -13.01 -4.40 -14.29
N LEU A 29 -12.30 -5.20 -13.51
CA LEU A 29 -11.05 -4.74 -12.93
C LEU A 29 -10.27 -4.25 -14.14
N ILE A 30 -10.12 -2.93 -14.27
CA ILE A 30 -9.10 -2.37 -15.14
C ILE A 30 -7.84 -3.04 -14.58
N GLN A 31 -7.32 -4.03 -15.31
CA GLN A 31 -5.95 -4.47 -15.14
C GLN A 31 -5.14 -3.25 -15.50
N VAL A 32 -4.96 -2.39 -14.51
CA VAL A 32 -3.98 -1.34 -14.54
C VAL A 32 -2.68 -2.12 -14.56
N SER A 33 -2.07 -2.22 -15.75
CA SER A 33 -0.69 -2.69 -15.81
C SER A 33 0.13 -1.83 -14.85
N PRO A 34 1.18 -2.38 -14.23
CA PRO A 34 2.12 -1.58 -13.45
C PRO A 34 2.54 -0.30 -14.21
N ASP A 35 2.76 -0.42 -15.52
CA ASP A 35 3.06 0.68 -16.43
C ASP A 35 1.97 1.78 -16.45
N TYR A 36 0.69 1.41 -16.42
CA TYR A 36 -0.42 2.39 -16.38
C TYR A 36 -0.50 3.11 -15.03
N ALA A 37 -0.17 2.43 -13.91
CA ALA A 37 -0.12 3.05 -12.58
C ALA A 37 1.04 4.05 -12.47
N VAL A 38 2.22 3.65 -12.97
CA VAL A 38 3.41 4.50 -13.11
C VAL A 38 3.04 5.74 -13.94
N GLN A 39 2.54 5.53 -15.16
CA GLN A 39 2.20 6.62 -16.09
C GLN A 39 1.21 7.64 -15.50
N ARG A 40 0.12 7.18 -14.86
CA ARG A 40 -0.86 8.06 -14.17
C ARG A 40 -0.23 8.88 -13.04
N PHE A 41 0.73 8.31 -12.33
CA PHE A 41 1.39 9.01 -11.22
C PHE A 41 2.39 10.04 -11.74
N HIS A 42 3.12 9.71 -12.81
CA HIS A 42 3.97 10.65 -13.54
C HIS A 42 3.18 11.85 -14.08
N GLU A 43 2.06 11.60 -14.74
CA GLU A 43 1.15 12.65 -15.23
C GLU A 43 0.73 13.63 -14.13
N LYS A 44 0.63 13.15 -12.88
CA LYS A 44 0.22 13.96 -11.72
C LYS A 44 1.38 14.73 -11.07
N THR A 45 2.58 14.17 -11.05
CA THR A 45 3.75 14.79 -10.40
C THR A 45 4.57 15.67 -11.34
N GLY A 46 4.49 15.44 -12.66
CA GLY A 46 5.27 16.17 -13.65
C GLY A 46 6.77 15.87 -13.61
N LYS A 47 7.20 14.85 -12.85
CA LYS A 47 8.61 14.43 -12.75
C LYS A 47 8.95 13.36 -13.79
N PRO A 48 10.18 13.35 -14.35
CA PRO A 48 10.63 12.28 -15.23
C PRO A 48 10.75 10.95 -14.48
N ILE A 49 10.72 9.84 -15.21
CA ILE A 49 10.88 8.48 -14.67
C ILE A 49 12.31 8.30 -14.19
N LEU A 50 12.50 8.05 -12.89
CA LEU A 50 13.82 7.95 -12.26
C LEU A 50 14.62 6.79 -12.86
N SER A 51 14.00 5.65 -13.16
CA SER A 51 14.68 4.53 -13.85
C SER A 51 15.10 4.83 -15.29
N GLU A 52 14.52 5.86 -15.92
CA GLU A 52 14.87 6.30 -17.28
C GLU A 52 15.89 7.45 -17.29
N LEU A 53 16.22 8.04 -16.13
CA LEU A 53 17.26 9.06 -16.05
C LEU A 53 18.66 8.47 -16.31
N PRO A 54 19.64 9.27 -16.73
CA PRO A 54 21.02 8.82 -16.84
C PRO A 54 21.56 8.25 -15.51
N PRO A 55 22.41 7.21 -15.53
CA PRO A 55 22.99 6.58 -14.33
C PRO A 55 23.56 7.58 -13.31
N GLU A 56 24.27 8.58 -13.79
CA GLU A 56 24.87 9.65 -13.01
C GLU A 56 23.84 10.51 -12.25
N GLU A 57 22.68 10.77 -12.85
CA GLU A 57 21.59 11.51 -12.20
C GLU A 57 20.88 10.64 -11.15
N GLN A 58 20.66 9.36 -11.46
CA GLN A 58 20.10 8.40 -10.51
C GLN A 58 21.00 8.27 -9.27
N HIS A 59 22.31 8.11 -9.49
CA HIS A 59 23.29 8.00 -8.42
C HIS A 59 23.34 9.26 -7.55
N ALA A 60 23.45 10.43 -8.18
CA ALA A 60 23.46 11.71 -7.48
C ALA A 60 22.21 11.91 -6.62
N TYR A 61 21.03 11.58 -7.17
CA TYR A 61 19.78 11.66 -6.43
C TYR A 61 19.76 10.74 -5.21
N LEU A 62 20.17 9.48 -5.35
CA LEU A 62 20.13 8.53 -4.24
C LEU A 62 21.09 8.92 -3.11
N ILE A 63 22.27 9.46 -3.43
CA ILE A 63 23.18 10.05 -2.43
C ILE A 63 22.52 11.22 -1.72
N GLU A 64 21.92 12.16 -2.47
CA GLU A 64 21.23 13.32 -1.89
C GLU A 64 20.06 12.89 -0.99
N ALA A 65 19.35 11.82 -1.36
CA ALA A 65 18.27 11.24 -0.59
C ALA A 65 18.74 10.48 0.68
N GLY A 66 20.06 10.32 0.87
CA GLY A 66 20.69 9.73 2.04
C GLY A 66 20.81 8.22 2.00
N VAL A 67 20.82 7.59 0.82
CA VAL A 67 21.13 6.16 0.68
C VAL A 67 22.62 5.96 0.90
N ASP A 68 23.00 5.06 1.82
CA ASP A 68 24.42 4.76 2.06
C ASP A 68 24.98 3.88 0.94
N MET A 69 25.90 4.46 0.15
CA MET A 69 26.61 3.77 -0.93
C MET A 69 28.12 3.61 -0.67
N SER A 70 28.56 3.78 0.59
CA SER A 70 29.98 3.76 0.95
C SER A 70 30.50 2.40 1.43
N GLY A 71 29.61 1.42 1.60
CA GLY A 71 29.91 0.12 2.21
C GLY A 71 29.83 -1.05 1.25
N GLN A 72 29.12 -2.11 1.66
CA GLN A 72 28.96 -3.34 0.88
C GLN A 72 28.26 -3.10 -0.46
N PHE A 73 27.34 -2.14 -0.51
CA PHE A 73 26.57 -1.78 -1.70
C PHE A 73 27.08 -0.42 -2.21
N THR A 74 27.91 -0.42 -3.23
CA THR A 74 28.34 0.78 -3.97
C THR A 74 27.59 0.86 -5.29
N TRP A 75 27.62 2.02 -5.96
CA TRP A 75 27.02 2.15 -7.29
C TRP A 75 27.58 1.11 -8.26
N GLU A 76 28.91 0.96 -8.31
CA GLU A 76 29.61 0.12 -9.28
C GLU A 76 29.34 -1.37 -9.09
N ASN A 77 29.13 -1.83 -7.85
CA ASN A 77 28.95 -3.24 -7.55
C ASN A 77 27.48 -3.68 -7.43
N SER A 78 26.56 -2.71 -7.35
CA SER A 78 25.13 -2.96 -7.09
C SER A 78 24.19 -2.24 -8.07
N GLN A 79 24.70 -1.70 -9.18
CA GLN A 79 23.91 -0.93 -10.15
C GLN A 79 22.64 -1.67 -10.59
N ASP A 80 22.75 -2.94 -10.95
CA ASP A 80 21.61 -3.76 -11.38
C ASP A 80 20.56 -3.89 -10.27
N LEU A 81 21.01 -4.18 -9.03
CA LEU A 81 20.13 -4.28 -7.86
C LEU A 81 19.42 -2.95 -7.56
N ILE A 82 20.13 -1.82 -7.70
CA ILE A 82 19.59 -0.48 -7.52
C ILE A 82 18.53 -0.21 -8.58
N LEU A 83 18.85 -0.43 -9.86
CA LEU A 83 17.93 -0.23 -10.99
C LEU A 83 16.67 -1.07 -10.86
N ASP A 84 16.83 -2.37 -10.56
CA ASP A 84 15.71 -3.27 -10.31
C ASP A 84 14.84 -2.72 -9.16
N THR A 85 15.47 -2.27 -8.07
CA THR A 85 14.76 -1.70 -6.92
C THR A 85 13.99 -0.43 -7.29
N ILE A 86 14.56 0.44 -8.13
CA ILE A 86 13.89 1.65 -8.62
C ILE A 86 12.68 1.26 -9.47
N GLN A 87 12.86 0.42 -10.48
CA GLN A 87 11.78 0.00 -11.40
C GLN A 87 10.65 -0.72 -10.66
N TRP A 88 11.01 -1.59 -9.71
CA TRP A 88 10.05 -2.26 -8.84
C TRP A 88 9.30 -1.25 -7.98
N THR A 89 9.98 -0.27 -7.39
CA THR A 89 9.33 0.74 -6.55
C THR A 89 8.43 1.68 -7.35
N GLU A 90 8.81 2.00 -8.58
CA GLU A 90 8.00 2.81 -9.49
C GLU A 90 6.66 2.12 -9.76
N SER A 91 6.73 0.83 -10.07
CA SER A 91 5.62 -0.09 -10.35
C SER A 91 4.78 -0.45 -9.12
N ASP A 92 5.46 -0.72 -8.01
CA ASP A 92 4.91 -1.15 -6.74
C ASP A 92 5.65 -0.45 -5.59
N PRO A 93 5.11 0.67 -5.08
CA PRO A 93 5.76 1.49 -4.06
C PRO A 93 5.96 0.79 -2.71
N ILE A 94 5.50 -0.45 -2.56
CA ILE A 94 5.48 -1.20 -1.30
C ILE A 94 6.51 -2.31 -1.28
N ILE A 95 6.60 -3.09 -2.36
CA ILE A 95 7.32 -4.36 -2.36
C ILE A 95 8.76 -4.17 -2.82
N THR A 96 9.66 -4.03 -1.86
CA THR A 96 11.09 -4.31 -2.02
C THR A 96 11.59 -5.03 -0.78
N GLY A 97 12.32 -6.14 -0.94
CA GLY A 97 12.96 -6.85 0.18
C GLY A 97 12.32 -8.18 0.58
N LEU A 98 11.05 -8.45 0.23
CA LEU A 98 10.36 -9.71 0.63
C LEU A 98 10.95 -10.98 -0.02
N THR A 99 11.78 -10.83 -1.04
CA THR A 99 12.42 -11.93 -1.77
C THR A 99 13.86 -12.21 -1.35
N TYR A 100 14.47 -11.34 -0.53
CA TYR A 100 15.89 -11.48 -0.16
C TYR A 100 16.04 -11.99 1.27
N ASN A 101 16.83 -13.05 1.42
CA ASN A 101 17.12 -13.65 2.74
C ASN A 101 18.26 -12.95 3.49
N ASN A 102 18.99 -12.04 2.84
CA ASN A 102 20.11 -11.31 3.45
C ASN A 102 19.61 -10.00 4.10
N PRO A 103 19.71 -9.84 5.43
CA PRO A 103 19.24 -8.64 6.12
C PRO A 103 19.88 -7.34 5.60
N GLY A 104 21.16 -7.35 5.22
CA GLY A 104 21.85 -6.19 4.66
C GLY A 104 21.29 -5.76 3.30
N THR A 105 21.00 -6.73 2.44
CA THR A 105 20.36 -6.48 1.13
C THR A 105 18.94 -5.93 1.31
N VAL A 106 18.17 -6.47 2.27
CA VAL A 106 16.82 -5.98 2.57
C VAL A 106 16.87 -4.53 3.05
N THR A 107 17.78 -4.19 3.96
CA THR A 107 17.96 -2.82 4.45
C THR A 107 18.32 -1.87 3.30
N PHE A 108 19.33 -2.21 2.50
CA PHE A 108 19.75 -1.37 1.37
C PHE A 108 18.63 -1.12 0.36
N CYS A 109 17.93 -2.18 -0.09
CA CYS A 109 16.82 -2.03 -1.02
C CYS A 109 15.67 -1.20 -0.42
N THR A 110 15.47 -1.29 0.91
CA THR A 110 14.47 -0.47 1.62
C THR A 110 14.84 1.00 1.59
N GLU A 111 16.11 1.35 1.75
CA GLU A 111 16.60 2.73 1.65
C GLU A 111 16.40 3.30 0.24
N VAL A 112 16.78 2.55 -0.79
CA VAL A 112 16.57 2.92 -2.20
C VAL A 112 15.07 3.12 -2.47
N ARG A 113 14.21 2.17 -2.07
CA ARG A 113 12.74 2.32 -2.19
C ARG A 113 12.24 3.61 -1.52
N ASN A 114 12.71 3.90 -0.31
CA ASN A 114 12.30 5.10 0.43
C ASN A 114 12.76 6.39 -0.27
N ALA A 115 13.93 6.37 -0.92
CA ALA A 115 14.39 7.48 -1.75
C ALA A 115 13.48 7.65 -2.99
N VAL A 116 13.20 6.57 -3.72
CA VAL A 116 12.30 6.60 -4.90
C VAL A 116 10.90 7.10 -4.52
N ASN A 117 10.33 6.64 -3.41
CA ASN A 117 9.05 7.13 -2.94
C ASN A 117 9.10 8.64 -2.60
N ARG A 118 10.19 9.11 -1.98
CA ARG A 118 10.41 10.55 -1.74
C ARG A 118 10.54 11.36 -3.03
N TYR A 119 11.23 10.84 -4.04
CA TYR A 119 11.33 11.47 -5.37
C TYR A 119 9.94 11.76 -5.93
N TYR A 120 9.04 10.81 -5.81
CA TYR A 120 7.67 10.90 -6.27
C TYR A 120 6.71 11.64 -5.33
N GLY A 121 7.17 12.14 -4.19
CA GLY A 121 6.29 12.74 -3.17
C GLY A 121 5.28 11.74 -2.60
N ARG A 122 5.60 10.45 -2.65
CA ARG A 122 4.78 9.38 -2.10
C ARG A 122 5.03 9.31 -0.60
N GLU A 123 3.95 9.36 0.17
CA GLU A 123 4.04 9.08 1.59
C GLU A 123 4.22 7.58 1.83
N GLN A 124 5.10 7.27 2.76
CA GLN A 124 5.34 5.91 3.20
C GLN A 124 4.09 5.35 3.89
N TYR A 125 3.82 4.07 3.65
CA TYR A 125 2.77 3.35 4.36
C TYR A 125 3.13 3.19 5.83
N LEU A 126 2.11 3.11 6.67
CA LEU A 126 2.29 2.80 8.08
C LEU A 126 3.02 1.45 8.25
N SER A 127 2.68 0.42 7.45
CA SER A 127 3.35 -0.89 7.53
C SER A 127 4.84 -0.88 7.16
N ALA A 128 5.30 0.17 6.48
CA ALA A 128 6.68 0.33 6.07
C ALA A 128 7.51 1.15 7.05
N LEU A 129 6.90 1.74 8.08
CA LEU A 129 7.59 2.52 9.11
C LEU A 129 8.42 1.59 10.02
N SER A 130 9.46 2.15 10.64
CA SER A 130 10.10 1.48 11.77
C SER A 130 9.09 1.28 12.90
N LYS A 131 9.30 0.27 13.74
CA LYS A 131 8.44 -0.04 14.88
C LYS A 131 8.11 1.20 15.74
N ASP A 132 9.13 1.97 16.11
CA ASP A 132 8.95 3.16 16.95
C ASP A 132 8.18 4.27 16.24
N ALA A 133 8.42 4.45 14.94
CA ALA A 133 7.68 5.42 14.13
C ALA A 133 6.21 5.00 13.97
N LEU A 134 5.95 3.71 13.76
CA LEU A 134 4.60 3.15 13.67
C LEU A 134 3.84 3.36 14.99
N VAL A 135 4.43 2.97 16.12
CA VAL A 135 3.81 3.12 17.45
C VAL A 135 3.49 4.60 17.72
N ARG A 136 4.43 5.51 17.43
CA ARG A 136 4.21 6.95 17.60
C ARG A 136 3.03 7.44 16.77
N VAL A 137 3.00 7.13 15.47
CA VAL A 137 1.90 7.56 14.59
C VAL A 137 0.57 6.97 15.05
N LEU A 138 0.51 5.69 15.41
CA LEU A 138 -0.73 5.08 15.90
C LEU A 138 -1.21 5.72 17.21
N THR A 139 -0.29 6.08 18.10
CA THR A 139 -0.62 6.78 19.36
C THR A 139 -1.17 8.18 19.10
N GLU A 140 -0.63 8.93 18.13
CA GLU A 140 -1.17 10.23 17.68
C GLU A 140 -2.62 10.13 17.19
N TYR A 141 -3.03 8.95 16.71
CA TYR A 141 -4.37 8.64 16.25
C TYR A 141 -5.22 7.90 17.31
N GLY A 142 -4.77 7.87 18.57
CA GLY A 142 -5.56 7.42 19.71
C GLY A 142 -5.46 5.93 20.04
N VAL A 143 -4.46 5.21 19.52
CA VAL A 143 -4.20 3.83 19.95
C VAL A 143 -3.48 3.84 21.30
N GLU A 144 -4.03 3.11 22.27
CA GLU A 144 -3.38 2.91 23.57
C GLU A 144 -2.51 1.65 23.55
N PHE A 145 -1.19 1.84 23.57
CA PHE A 145 -0.24 0.72 23.69
C PHE A 145 -0.02 0.36 25.17
N PRO A 146 -0.25 -0.91 25.56
CA PRO A 146 0.08 -1.38 26.90
C PRO A 146 1.57 -1.20 27.19
N LYS A 147 1.88 -0.76 28.42
CA LYS A 147 3.25 -0.58 28.91
C LYS A 147 3.95 -1.92 29.16
N GLU A 148 3.15 -2.93 29.49
CA GLU A 148 3.55 -4.32 29.58
C GLU A 148 3.43 -4.90 28.15
N ASP A 149 4.47 -5.56 27.65
CA ASP A 149 4.49 -6.23 26.34
C ASP A 149 4.39 -5.33 25.09
N THR A 150 4.95 -4.11 25.14
CA THR A 150 4.98 -3.17 24.01
C THR A 150 5.48 -3.78 22.70
N ASP A 151 6.39 -4.75 22.75
CA ASP A 151 6.94 -5.45 21.58
C ASP A 151 5.91 -6.34 20.87
N GLU A 152 5.15 -7.11 21.64
CA GLU A 152 4.09 -7.98 21.12
C GLU A 152 2.95 -7.15 20.53
N TYR A 153 2.53 -6.11 21.25
CA TYR A 153 1.49 -5.19 20.77
C TYR A 153 1.93 -4.40 19.54
N ALA A 154 3.19 -4.00 19.43
CA ALA A 154 3.70 -3.37 18.22
C ALA A 154 3.71 -4.33 17.02
N THR A 155 4.03 -5.61 17.25
CA THR A 155 3.97 -6.65 16.20
C THR A 155 2.53 -6.91 15.75
N CYS A 156 1.61 -7.02 16.71
CA CYS A 156 0.17 -7.12 16.44
C CYS A 156 -0.32 -5.91 15.64
N ALA A 157 0.03 -4.69 16.06
CA ALA A 157 -0.34 -3.46 15.38
C ALA A 157 0.17 -3.41 13.94
N LEU A 158 1.43 -3.81 13.71
CA LEU A 158 2.01 -3.90 12.36
C LEU A 158 1.20 -4.87 11.47
N ALA A 159 0.84 -6.04 11.99
CA ALA A 159 0.03 -7.00 11.24
C ALA A 159 -1.36 -6.44 10.92
N THR A 160 -2.04 -5.83 11.90
CA THR A 160 -3.36 -5.20 11.71
C THR A 160 -3.28 -4.07 10.68
N VAL A 161 -2.24 -3.23 10.73
CA VAL A 161 -2.00 -2.17 9.75
C VAL A 161 -1.80 -2.75 8.36
N LEU A 162 -0.93 -3.75 8.19
CA LEU A 162 -0.70 -4.42 6.91
C LEU A 162 -2.01 -4.94 6.31
N PHE A 163 -2.84 -5.61 7.11
CA PHE A 163 -4.14 -6.09 6.64
C PHE A 163 -5.13 -4.96 6.33
N THR A 164 -5.12 -3.88 7.10
CA THR A 164 -5.91 -2.66 6.83
C THR A 164 -5.50 -2.03 5.50
N GLU A 165 -4.21 -2.00 5.21
CA GLU A 165 -3.67 -1.49 3.95
C GLU A 165 -4.04 -2.41 2.78
N MET A 166 -3.95 -3.73 2.95
CA MET A 166 -4.31 -4.73 1.93
C MET A 166 -5.82 -4.78 1.61
N TYR A 167 -6.68 -4.75 2.63
CA TYR A 167 -8.11 -5.04 2.48
C TYR A 167 -9.00 -3.81 2.69
N GLY A 168 -8.48 -2.75 3.30
CA GLY A 168 -9.21 -1.52 3.57
C GLY A 168 -10.48 -1.75 4.37
N THR A 169 -11.58 -1.13 3.92
CA THR A 169 -12.90 -1.22 4.56
C THR A 169 -13.46 -2.65 4.62
N PHE A 170 -12.88 -3.61 3.89
CA PHE A 170 -13.26 -5.02 3.94
C PHE A 170 -12.55 -5.80 5.04
N TYR A 171 -11.54 -5.23 5.70
CA TYR A 171 -10.78 -5.95 6.73
C TYR A 171 -11.66 -6.43 7.91
N PRO A 172 -12.56 -5.61 8.49
CA PRO A 172 -13.45 -6.08 9.57
C PRO A 172 -14.41 -7.20 9.14
N MET A 173 -14.71 -7.32 7.85
CA MET A 173 -15.52 -8.42 7.31
C MET A 173 -14.70 -9.70 7.15
N ARG A 174 -13.39 -9.59 6.91
CA ARG A 174 -12.47 -10.74 6.82
C ARG A 174 -12.06 -11.28 8.18
N ASN A 175 -11.89 -10.41 9.18
CA ASN A 175 -11.56 -10.80 10.54
C ASN A 175 -12.65 -10.32 11.50
N SER A 176 -13.70 -11.14 11.66
CA SER A 176 -14.80 -10.84 12.60
C SER A 176 -14.41 -11.03 14.07
N GLN A 177 -13.23 -11.58 14.35
CA GLN A 177 -12.74 -11.88 15.70
C GLN A 177 -11.68 -10.89 16.19
N MET A 178 -11.55 -9.72 15.55
CA MET A 178 -10.61 -8.69 16.02
C MET A 178 -10.87 -8.35 17.49
N ASN A 179 -9.81 -8.38 18.28
CA ASN A 179 -9.85 -7.90 19.66
C ASN A 179 -9.95 -6.37 19.71
N ASP A 180 -10.14 -5.81 20.90
CA ASP A 180 -10.38 -4.38 21.03
C ASP A 180 -9.16 -3.51 20.70
N PHE A 181 -7.95 -4.03 20.93
CA PHE A 181 -6.71 -3.38 20.50
C PHE A 181 -6.60 -3.32 18.97
N GLU A 182 -6.84 -4.44 18.28
CA GLU A 182 -6.83 -4.51 16.82
C GLU A 182 -7.87 -3.56 16.20
N LYS A 183 -9.06 -3.42 16.82
CA LYS A 183 -10.08 -2.45 16.38
C LYS A 183 -9.59 -1.02 16.48
N GLN A 184 -8.91 -0.65 17.57
CA GLN A 184 -8.31 0.67 17.73
C GLN A 184 -7.26 0.92 16.65
N VAL A 185 -6.35 -0.03 16.43
CA VAL A 185 -5.31 0.08 15.39
C VAL A 185 -5.93 0.24 14.00
N TYR A 186 -6.94 -0.56 13.64
CA TYR A 186 -7.64 -0.42 12.37
C TYR A 186 -8.31 0.96 12.20
N ALA A 187 -8.96 1.46 13.25
CA ALA A 187 -9.60 2.77 13.24
C ALA A 187 -8.57 3.89 13.06
N ALA A 188 -7.46 3.83 13.78
CA ALA A 188 -6.35 4.77 13.68
C ALA A 188 -5.71 4.76 12.28
N ALA A 189 -5.40 3.57 11.74
CA ALA A 189 -4.86 3.44 10.40
C ALA A 189 -5.83 3.99 9.34
N THR A 190 -7.13 3.69 9.46
CA THR A 190 -8.16 4.22 8.55
C THR A 190 -8.25 5.74 8.62
N ALA A 191 -8.20 6.32 9.82
CA ALA A 191 -8.21 7.75 10.03
C ALA A 191 -6.97 8.44 9.47
N TYR A 192 -5.77 7.85 9.66
CA TYR A 192 -4.52 8.32 9.07
C TYR A 192 -4.65 8.49 7.55
N TYR A 193 -5.07 7.43 6.85
CA TYR A 193 -5.20 7.47 5.41
C TYR A 193 -6.28 8.44 4.95
N LYS A 194 -7.42 8.51 5.66
CA LYS A 194 -8.48 9.49 5.36
C LYS A 194 -7.96 10.94 5.43
N ASN A 195 -7.05 11.23 6.35
CA ASN A 195 -6.49 12.57 6.55
C ASN A 195 -5.28 12.87 5.64
N ARG A 196 -4.74 11.86 4.94
CA ARG A 196 -3.55 11.98 4.09
C ARG A 196 -3.83 11.52 2.64
N PRO A 197 -4.27 12.43 1.75
CA PRO A 197 -4.69 12.08 0.39
C PRO A 197 -3.61 11.42 -0.46
N THR A 198 -2.35 11.84 -0.30
CA THR A 198 -1.14 11.27 -0.92
C THR A 198 -0.90 9.83 -0.49
N ALA A 199 -1.01 9.53 0.81
CA ALA A 199 -0.89 8.19 1.36
C ALA A 199 -2.06 7.27 0.92
N THR A 200 -3.29 7.82 0.84
CA THR A 200 -4.46 7.10 0.31
C THR A 200 -4.32 6.75 -1.17
N GLU A 201 -3.76 7.66 -1.97
CA GLU A 201 -3.52 7.40 -3.38
C GLU A 201 -2.52 6.26 -3.57
N ALA A 202 -1.43 6.25 -2.81
CA ALA A 202 -0.48 5.15 -2.79
C ALA A 202 -1.19 3.81 -2.46
N LEU A 203 -2.02 3.78 -1.41
CA LEU A 203 -2.75 2.57 -0.99
C LEU A 203 -3.69 2.00 -2.05
N ARG A 204 -4.27 2.86 -2.89
CA ARG A 204 -5.18 2.41 -3.93
C ARG A 204 -4.46 1.46 -4.91
N TYR A 205 -3.20 1.73 -5.23
CA TYR A 205 -2.41 0.88 -6.13
C TYR A 205 -2.11 -0.48 -5.50
N PHE A 206 -1.71 -0.49 -4.22
CA PHE A 206 -1.49 -1.73 -3.48
C PHE A 206 -2.71 -2.67 -3.50
N ARG A 207 -3.88 -2.11 -3.17
CA ARG A 207 -5.13 -2.87 -3.08
C ARG A 207 -5.57 -3.44 -4.42
N GLN A 208 -5.26 -2.77 -5.53
CA GLN A 208 -5.54 -3.29 -6.87
C GLN A 208 -4.72 -4.54 -7.16
N LYS A 209 -3.42 -4.56 -6.81
CA LYS A 209 -2.55 -5.73 -6.98
C LYS A 209 -2.96 -6.92 -6.11
N VAL A 210 -3.32 -6.68 -4.84
CA VAL A 210 -3.81 -7.72 -3.92
C VAL A 210 -5.09 -8.37 -4.46
N LYS A 211 -6.02 -7.57 -5.00
CA LYS A 211 -7.23 -8.08 -5.64
C LYS A 211 -6.88 -8.95 -6.86
N ALA A 212 -5.99 -8.48 -7.75
CA ALA A 212 -5.57 -9.23 -8.92
C ALA A 212 -4.97 -10.61 -8.58
N HIS A 213 -4.17 -10.71 -7.51
CA HIS A 213 -3.60 -12.01 -7.07
C HIS A 213 -4.64 -12.95 -6.46
N SER A 214 -5.66 -12.43 -5.76
CA SER A 214 -6.70 -13.27 -5.15
C SER A 214 -7.61 -13.97 -6.17
N TYR A 215 -7.73 -13.43 -7.40
CA TYR A 215 -8.52 -14.03 -8.49
C TYR A 215 -7.78 -15.12 -9.28
N ILE A 216 -6.47 -15.28 -9.10
CA ILE A 216 -5.69 -16.33 -9.78
C ILE A 216 -5.74 -17.66 -9.01
N TYR A 217 -6.09 -17.61 -7.72
CA TYR A 217 -6.16 -18.77 -6.82
C TYR A 217 -7.56 -19.05 -6.26
N SER A 218 -8.61 -18.47 -6.86
CA SER A 218 -10.02 -18.79 -6.62
C SER A 218 -10.67 -19.35 -7.87
#